data_AF-A0A7V4LRY2-F1
#
_entry.id   AF-A0A7V4LRY2-F1
#
_cell.length_a   1.000
_cell.length_b   1.000
_cell.length_c   1.000
_cell.angle_alpha   90.00
_cell.angle_beta   90.00
_cell.angle_gamma   90.00
#
_symmetry.space_group_name_H-M   'P 1'
#
loop_
_entity.id
_entity.type
_entity.pdbx_description
1 polymer ?
#
loop_
_entity_poly.entity_id
_entity_poly.type
_entity_poly.pdbx_seq_one_letter_code
_entity_poly.pdbx_strand_id
1 'polypeptide(L)' 'MRYAKLALVLALLAVGISCTRDPEVLKRKYVETGNKYFNAGKYREAGIMYRRALQKDLRYGEAYYRLGLTSLR' A
#
# COMPACT_ATOMS: atom_id res chain seq x y z
N MET A 1 32.32 -19.15 -25.72
CA MET A 1 30.94 -18.86 -26.20
C MET A 1 29.82 -19.54 -25.39
N ARG A 2 30.06 -20.61 -24.64
CA ARG A 2 29.03 -21.36 -23.87
C ARG A 2 28.61 -20.65 -22.57
N TYR A 3 29.55 -19.97 -21.91
CA TYR A 3 29.32 -19.17 -20.69
C TYR A 3 28.54 -17.87 -20.94
N ALA A 4 28.64 -17.29 -22.15
CA ALA A 4 27.89 -16.08 -22.51
C ALA A 4 26.38 -16.35 -22.59
N LYS A 5 25.99 -17.53 -23.10
CA LYS A 5 24.59 -17.98 -23.12
C LYS A 5 24.06 -18.29 -21.71
N LEU A 6 24.89 -18.89 -20.86
CA LEU A 6 24.56 -19.15 -19.45
C LEU A 6 24.39 -17.85 -18.64
N ALA A 7 25.26 -16.86 -18.87
CA ALA A 7 25.18 -15.55 -18.22
C ALA A 7 23.91 -14.78 -18.63
N LEU A 8 23.47 -14.91 -19.88
CA LEU A 8 22.27 -14.25 -20.41
C LEU A 8 20.98 -14.85 -19.83
N VAL A 9 20.94 -16.16 -19.61
CA VAL A 9 19.82 -16.86 -18.96
C VAL A 9 19.74 -16.52 -17.46
N LEU A 10 20.88 -16.39 -16.78
CA LEU A 10 20.95 -15.94 -15.38
C LEU A 10 20.49 -14.49 -15.20
N ALA A 11 20.82 -13.60 -16.15
CA ALA A 11 20.37 -12.22 -16.15
C ALA A 11 18.84 -12.09 -16.35
N LEU A 12 18.24 -12.94 -17.19
CA LEU A 12 16.80 -12.98 -17.43
C LEU A 12 16.00 -13.47 -16.20
N LEU A 13 16.55 -14.39 -15.40
CA LEU A 13 15.94 -14.87 -14.16
C LEU A 13 15.97 -13.83 -13.03
N ALA A 14 16.90 -12.87 -13.07
CA ALA A 14 17.01 -11.82 -12.06
C ALA A 14 15.92 -10.73 -12.17
N VAL A 15 15.20 -10.64 -13.30
CA VAL A 15 14.15 -9.63 -13.53
C VAL A 15 12.80 -10.03 -12.88
N GLY A 16 12.68 -11.27 -12.40
CA GLY A 16 11.42 -11.80 -11.83
C GLY A 16 11.17 -11.51 -10.34
N ILE A 17 12.09 -10.85 -9.63
CA ILE A 17 11.98 -10.66 -8.15
C ILE A 17 11.20 -9.38 -7.78
N SER A 18 10.75 -8.60 -8.76
CA SER A 18 9.81 -7.48 -8.52
C SER A 18 8.36 -7.96 -8.28
N CYS A 19 8.18 -9.01 -7.47
CA CYS A 19 6.89 -9.47 -6.94
C CYS A 19 6.75 -9.10 -5.45
N THR A 20 7.24 -7.92 -5.04
CA THR A 20 7.23 -7.52 -3.63
C THR A 20 6.53 -6.18 -3.44
N ARG A 21 5.29 -6.28 -2.95
CA ARG A 21 4.46 -5.19 -2.40
C ARG A 21 4.07 -4.12 -3.42
N ASP A 22 3.06 -4.44 -4.22
CA ASP A 22 2.28 -3.40 -4.89
C ASP A 22 1.82 -2.35 -3.87
N PRO A 23 2.22 -1.07 -4.05
CA PRO A 23 1.78 0.02 -3.16
C PRO A 23 0.25 0.15 -3.15
N GLU A 24 -0.41 -0.32 -4.22
CA GLU A 24 -1.85 -0.51 -4.39
C GLU A 24 -2.51 -1.41 -3.35
N VAL A 25 -1.84 -2.47 -2.90
CA VAL A 25 -2.37 -3.39 -1.88
C VAL A 25 -2.17 -2.80 -0.48
N LEU A 26 -1.03 -2.14 -0.25
CA LEU A 26 -0.72 -1.53 1.04
C LEU A 26 -1.68 -0.39 1.39
N LYS A 27 -1.97 0.52 0.45
CA LYS A 27 -2.90 1.64 0.70
C LYS A 27 -4.31 1.14 1.10
N ARG A 28 -4.82 0.11 0.40
CA ARG A 28 -6.10 -0.53 0.69
C ARG A 28 -6.12 -1.13 2.09
N LYS A 29 -5.07 -1.88 2.45
CA LYS A 29 -4.94 -2.48 3.79
C LYS A 29 -4.95 -1.43 4.91
N TYR A 30 -4.30 -0.28 4.71
CA TYR A 30 -4.35 0.81 5.68
C TYR A 30 -5.75 1.40 5.82
N VAL A 31 -6.47 1.59 4.71
CA VAL A 31 -7.87 2.04 4.75
C VAL A 31 -8.77 1.03 5.46
N GLU A 32 -8.67 -0.26 5.15
CA GLU A 32 -9.46 -1.29 5.84
C GLU A 32 -9.19 -1.31 7.34
N THR A 33 -7.93 -1.19 7.74
CA THR A 33 -7.55 -1.13 9.15
C THR A 33 -8.10 0.14 9.81
N GLY A 34 -8.04 1.28 9.12
CA GLY A 34 -8.67 2.52 9.54
C GLY A 34 -10.18 2.38 9.74
N ASN A 35 -10.86 1.67 8.83
CA ASN A 35 -12.30 1.40 8.93
C ASN A 35 -12.64 0.58 10.17
N LYS A 36 -11.82 -0.42 10.49
CA LYS A 36 -11.99 -1.21 11.73
C LYS A 36 -11.89 -0.33 12.96
N TYR A 37 -10.92 0.59 13.01
CA TYR A 37 -10.80 1.54 14.11
C TYR A 37 -11.97 2.53 14.16
N PHE A 38 -12.39 3.05 13.01
CA PHE A 38 -13.53 3.96 12.90
C PHE A 38 -14.82 3.32 13.41
N ASN A 39 -15.10 2.07 13.01
CA ASN A 39 -16.25 1.31 13.47
C ASN A 39 -16.18 0.97 14.97
N ALA A 40 -14.96 0.86 15.52
CA ALA A 40 -14.74 0.68 16.95
C ALA A 40 -14.78 2.01 17.75
N GLY A 41 -15.14 3.13 17.13
CA GLY A 41 -15.17 4.46 17.76
C GLY A 41 -13.77 5.07 18.02
N LYS A 42 -12.71 4.42 17.54
CA LYS A 42 -11.31 4.84 17.70
C LYS A 42 -10.91 5.78 16.56
N TYR A 43 -11.53 6.96 16.51
CA TYR A 43 -11.38 7.91 15.41
C TYR A 43 -9.94 8.45 15.29
N ARG A 44 -9.25 8.65 16.41
CA ARG A 44 -7.86 9.14 16.40
C ARG A 44 -6.93 8.16 15.68
N GLU A 45 -7.05 6.87 15.98
CA GLU A 45 -6.30 5.78 15.37
C GLU A 45 -6.71 5.55 13.91
N ALA A 46 -8.01 5.66 13.60
CA ALA A 46 -8.51 5.60 12.23
C ALA A 46 -7.85 6.68 11.35
N GLY A 47 -7.79 7.93 11.85
CA GLY A 47 -7.15 9.04 11.16
C GLY A 47 -5.65 8.81 10.89
N ILE A 48 -4.94 8.16 11.81
CA ILE A 48 -3.53 7.77 11.60
C ILE A 48 -3.42 6.76 10.46
N MET A 49 -4.30 5.77 10.41
CA MET A 49 -4.28 4.76 9.36
C MET A 49 -4.61 5.33 7.98
N TYR A 50 -5.60 6.23 7.88
CA TYR A 50 -5.91 6.90 6.61
C TYR A 50 -4.75 7.78 6.13
N ARG A 51 -4.06 8.50 7.03
CA ARG A 51 -2.83 9.23 6.66
C ARG A 51 -1.72 8.29 6.17
N ARG A 52 -1.56 7.11 6.77
CA ARG A 52 -0.60 6.10 6.28
C ARG A 52 -0.98 5.58 4.90
N ALA A 53 -2.27 5.44 4.60
CA ALA A 53 -2.72 5.09 3.25
C ALA A 53 -2.30 6.16 2.22
N LEU A 54 -2.47 7.45 2.57
CA LEU A 54 -2.05 8.59 1.74
C LEU A 54 -0.53 8.68 1.57
N GLN A 55 0.25 8.26 2.55
CA GLN A 55 1.71 8.14 2.41
C GLN A 55 2.13 7.06 1.40
N LYS A 56 1.27 6.07 1.11
CA LYS A 56 1.53 5.06 0.08
C LYS A 56 1.05 5.50 -1.29
N ASP A 57 -0.06 6.23 -1.34
CA ASP A 57 -0.58 6.82 -2.55
C ASP A 57 -1.32 8.11 -2.23
N LEU A 58 -0.69 9.23 -2.60
CA LEU A 58 -1.22 10.58 -2.41
C LEU A 58 -2.49 10.83 -3.25
N ARG A 59 -2.76 10.01 -4.27
CA ARG A 59 -3.95 10.13 -5.13
C ARG A 59 -5.11 9.25 -4.66
N TYR A 60 -4.97 8.56 -3.53
CA TYR A 60 -5.98 7.65 -3.04
C TYR A 60 -7.17 8.39 -2.41
N GLY A 61 -8.13 8.78 -3.25
CA GLY A 61 -9.28 9.61 -2.86
C GLY A 61 -10.13 9.02 -1.72
N GLU A 62 -10.23 7.69 -1.66
CA GLU A 62 -10.96 7.02 -0.57
C GLU A 62 -10.36 7.33 0.82
N ALA A 63 -9.04 7.40 0.93
CA ALA A 63 -8.37 7.70 2.18
C ALA A 63 -8.64 9.15 2.63
N TYR A 64 -8.70 10.12 1.71
CA TYR A 64 -9.09 11.50 2.02
C TYR A 64 -10.55 11.58 2.48
N TYR A 65 -11.47 10.91 1.77
CA TYR A 65 -12.88 10.87 2.13
C TYR A 65 -13.07 10.35 3.56
N ARG A 66 -12.46 9.21 3.89
CA ARG A 66 -12.56 8.61 5.21
C ARG A 66 -11.86 9.42 6.29
N LEU A 67 -10.73 10.07 5.96
CA LEU A 67 -10.08 11.00 6.87
C LEU A 67 -11.00 12.19 7.20
N GLY A 68 -11.68 12.76 6.20
CA GLY A 68 -12.69 13.80 6.40
C GLY A 68 -13.84 13.34 7.29
N LEU A 69 -14.43 12.17 7.01
CA LEU A 69 -15.47 11.58 7.87
C LEU A 69 -15.01 11.39 9.33
N THR A 70 -13.73 11.06 9.52
CA THR A 70 -13.13 10.90 10.85
C THR A 70 -12.96 12.22 11.56
N SER A 71 -12.66 13.29 10.84
CA SER A 71 -12.56 14.65 11.41
C SER A 71 -13.91 15.24 11.81
N LEU A 72 -15.03 14.65 11.36
CA LEU A 72 -16.39 15.08 11.69
C LEU A 72 -17.00 14.32 12.87
N ARG A 73 -16.29 13.32 13.41
CA ARG A 73 -16.73 12.51 14.56
C ARG A 73 -16.05 12.99 15.83
#